data_AF-A0A815UM02-F1
#
_entry.id   AF-A0A815UM02-F1
#
_cell.length_a   1.000
_cell.length_b   1.000
_cell.length_c   1.000
_cell.angle_alpha   90.00
_cell.angle_beta   90.00
_cell.angle_gamma   90.00
#
_symmetry.space_group_name_H-M   'P 1'
#
loop_
_entity.id
_entity.type
_entity.pdbx_description
1 polymer ?
#
loop_
_entity_poly.entity_id
_entity_poly.type
_entity_poly.pdbx_seq_one_letter_code
_entity_poly.pdbx_strand_id
1 'polypeptide(L)'
;VFIYRHFATYIPSDCTFITGRGGYGTNFNRRKLRRIANDMGFAYANISGMGSTWYGSPYDAYLVANQTLHSILWLTQYEFATPEREYKLDVLMWPEWHYGVLLLYGQHLALNHLVAINQIRILIGENLLDQSSTDNSVEYIQKDIRLNLHCWHTDERFSKFAFKAGQYNRSELEKYKNDKTAQAYAMRMALESKYMTLEEMAAYGRKKSLSP
;
A
#
# COMPACT_ATOMS: atom_id res chain seq x y z
N VAL A 1 -6.75 1.26 -4.20
CA VAL A 1 -6.85 0.82 -2.79
C VAL A 1 -8.10 1.43 -2.18
N PHE A 2 -8.68 0.81 -1.17
CA PHE A 2 -9.82 1.35 -0.42
C PHE A 2 -9.50 1.33 1.08
N ILE A 3 -9.95 2.33 1.81
CA ILE A 3 -9.72 2.44 3.26
C ILE A 3 -10.99 2.01 3.97
N TYR A 4 -10.90 1.08 4.91
CA TYR A 4 -12.03 0.69 5.75
C TYR A 4 -12.31 1.74 6.81
N ARG A 5 -13.57 1.83 7.26
CA ARG A 5 -14.01 2.78 8.30
C ARG A 5 -13.16 2.71 9.58
N HIS A 6 -12.67 1.52 9.93
CA HIS A 6 -11.89 1.24 11.13
C HIS A 6 -10.53 1.93 11.12
N PHE A 7 -10.01 2.29 9.94
CA PHE A 7 -8.80 3.11 9.82
C PHE A 7 -8.91 4.41 10.62
N ALA A 8 -10.09 5.04 10.68
CA ALA A 8 -10.29 6.31 11.35
C ALA A 8 -10.18 6.24 12.88
N THR A 9 -10.37 5.05 13.47
CA THR A 9 -10.37 4.83 14.93
C THR A 9 -9.26 3.89 15.40
N TYR A 10 -8.53 3.28 14.46
CA TYR A 10 -7.44 2.37 14.79
C TYR A 10 -6.28 3.15 15.42
N ILE A 11 -5.77 2.64 16.53
CA ILE A 11 -4.58 3.12 17.22
C ILE A 11 -3.76 1.87 17.62
N PRO A 12 -2.50 1.74 17.16
CA PRO A 12 -1.66 0.60 17.50
C PRO A 12 -1.25 0.67 18.98
N SER A 13 -1.31 -0.46 19.68
CA SER A 13 -1.12 -0.54 21.13
C SER A 13 0.32 -0.28 21.59
N ASP A 14 1.31 -0.33 20.71
CA ASP A 14 2.73 -0.32 21.05
C ASP A 14 3.58 0.68 20.22
N CYS A 15 2.94 1.68 19.61
CA CYS A 15 3.56 2.68 18.73
C CYS A 15 4.43 2.09 17.60
N THR A 16 4.23 0.82 17.24
CA THR A 16 4.99 0.17 16.16
C THR A 16 4.64 0.77 14.80
N PHE A 17 5.64 0.98 13.96
CA PHE A 17 5.45 1.40 12.58
C PHE A 17 5.05 0.21 11.72
N ILE A 18 3.86 0.25 11.16
CA ILE A 18 3.28 -0.86 10.42
C ILE A 18 3.45 -0.60 8.94
N THR A 19 3.99 -1.59 8.23
CA THR A 19 4.03 -1.58 6.77
C THR A 19 3.11 -2.65 6.21
N GLY A 20 2.63 -2.41 5.01
CA GLY A 20 2.06 -3.42 4.14
C GLY A 20 3.11 -4.44 3.68
N ARG A 21 2.79 -5.17 2.60
CA ARG A 21 3.62 -6.16 1.93
C ARG A 21 3.99 -5.72 0.51
N GLY A 22 5.23 -5.94 0.14
CA GLY A 22 5.78 -5.65 -1.19
C GLY A 22 6.18 -6.92 -1.95
N GLY A 23 5.80 -6.99 -3.23
CA GLY A 23 6.10 -8.14 -4.12
C GLY A 23 7.54 -8.21 -4.66
N TYR A 24 8.37 -7.20 -4.38
CA TYR A 24 9.74 -7.09 -4.92
C TYR A 24 10.79 -7.91 -4.16
N GLY A 25 10.41 -8.62 -3.09
CA GLY A 25 11.33 -9.26 -2.13
C GLY A 25 12.11 -10.49 -2.64
N THR A 26 12.49 -10.53 -3.93
CA THR A 26 13.24 -11.63 -4.55
C THR A 26 14.65 -11.78 -3.96
N ASN A 27 15.25 -12.96 -4.10
CA ASN A 27 16.65 -13.19 -3.68
C ASN A 27 17.65 -12.30 -4.42
N PHE A 28 17.36 -11.91 -5.66
CA PHE A 28 18.14 -10.94 -6.40
C PHE A 28 18.12 -9.57 -5.71
N ASN A 29 16.91 -9.02 -5.48
CA ASN A 29 16.74 -7.70 -4.90
C ASN A 29 17.30 -7.64 -3.46
N ARG A 30 17.07 -8.66 -2.64
CA ARG A 30 17.60 -8.72 -1.26
C ARG A 30 19.13 -8.62 -1.23
N ARG A 31 19.82 -9.37 -2.10
CA ARG A 31 21.29 -9.32 -2.20
C ARG A 31 21.78 -7.96 -2.71
N LYS A 32 21.16 -7.45 -3.77
CA LYS A 32 21.54 -6.15 -4.36
C LYS A 32 21.31 -5.00 -3.38
N LEU A 33 20.15 -4.94 -2.73
CA LEU A 33 19.83 -3.91 -1.73
C LEU A 33 20.73 -3.97 -0.50
N ARG A 34 21.15 -5.16 -0.07
CA ARG A 34 22.13 -5.29 1.02
C ARG A 34 23.50 -4.73 0.63
N ARG A 35 23.98 -4.99 -0.60
CA ARG A 35 25.20 -4.37 -1.10
C ARG A 35 25.06 -2.84 -1.13
N ILE A 36 23.96 -2.34 -1.70
CA ILE A 36 23.72 -0.89 -1.82
C ILE A 36 23.69 -0.21 -0.44
N ALA A 37 23.04 -0.84 0.55
CA ALA A 37 23.06 -0.32 1.92
C ALA A 37 24.49 -0.19 2.46
N ASN A 38 25.34 -1.19 2.21
CA ASN A 38 26.76 -1.12 2.59
C ASN A 38 27.50 0.02 1.86
N ASP A 39 27.27 0.19 0.56
CA ASP A 39 27.90 1.26 -0.23
C ASP A 39 27.45 2.66 0.24
N MET A 40 26.23 2.78 0.74
CA MET A 40 25.69 4.00 1.37
C MET A 40 26.13 4.22 2.82
N GLY A 41 26.84 3.25 3.44
CA GLY A 41 27.19 3.29 4.86
C GLY A 41 26.00 3.07 5.81
N PHE A 42 24.90 2.48 5.33
CA PHE A 42 23.74 2.17 6.16
C PHE A 42 23.93 0.84 6.90
N ALA A 43 23.55 0.84 8.18
CA ALA A 43 23.24 -0.39 8.91
C ALA A 43 22.11 -1.18 8.22
N TYR A 44 22.00 -2.49 8.46
CA TYR A 44 21.06 -3.34 7.73
C TYR A 44 20.46 -4.47 8.58
N ALA A 45 19.17 -4.39 8.85
CA ALA A 45 18.44 -5.34 9.70
C ALA A 45 18.03 -6.66 9.02
N ASN A 46 18.32 -6.82 7.72
CA ASN A 46 17.95 -7.99 6.91
C ASN A 46 16.44 -8.28 6.83
N ILE A 47 15.62 -7.22 6.85
CA ILE A 47 14.17 -7.26 6.69
C ILE A 47 13.82 -7.10 5.20
N SER A 48 12.78 -7.78 4.72
CA SER A 48 12.38 -7.74 3.31
C SER A 48 10.87 -7.81 3.12
N GLY A 49 10.40 -7.39 1.94
CA GLY A 49 9.00 -7.55 1.56
C GLY A 49 8.06 -6.54 2.22
N MET A 50 8.58 -5.42 2.71
CA MET A 50 7.79 -4.31 3.26
C MET A 50 7.08 -3.57 2.11
N GLY A 51 5.79 -3.27 2.27
CA GLY A 51 4.97 -2.57 1.28
C GLY A 51 4.91 -1.05 1.49
N SER A 52 4.49 -0.33 0.45
CA SER A 52 4.37 1.14 0.46
C SER A 52 3.20 1.70 1.26
N THR A 53 2.30 0.87 1.76
CA THR A 53 1.24 1.29 2.68
C THR A 53 1.82 1.35 4.08
N TRP A 54 1.86 2.52 4.70
CA TRP A 54 2.39 2.72 6.03
C TRP A 54 1.33 3.20 7.00
N TYR A 55 1.49 2.83 8.27
CA TYR A 55 0.72 3.36 9.39
C TYR A 55 1.67 3.50 10.58
N GLY A 56 1.72 4.65 11.23
CA GLY A 56 2.60 4.87 12.38
C GLY A 56 2.47 6.29 12.93
N SER A 57 3.31 6.62 13.91
CA SER A 57 3.34 7.98 14.44
C SER A 57 3.75 8.99 13.37
N PRO A 58 3.34 10.26 13.47
CA PRO A 58 3.78 11.30 12.54
C PRO A 58 5.31 11.45 12.48
N TYR A 59 5.98 11.25 13.62
CA TYR A 59 7.44 11.31 13.71
C TYR A 59 8.11 10.17 12.92
N ASP A 60 7.65 8.93 13.11
CA ASP A 60 8.18 7.77 12.39
C ASP A 60 7.92 7.88 10.89
N ALA A 61 6.71 8.31 10.50
CA ALA A 61 6.36 8.52 9.10
C ALA A 61 7.27 9.56 8.44
N TYR A 62 7.56 10.66 9.13
CA TYR A 62 8.51 11.68 8.67
C TYR A 62 9.92 11.09 8.51
N LEU A 63 10.41 10.39 9.54
CA LEU A 63 11.76 9.83 9.56
C LEU A 63 11.96 8.82 8.42
N VAL A 64 11.02 7.88 8.26
CA VAL A 64 11.05 6.87 7.20
C VAL A 64 10.93 7.53 5.82
N ALA A 65 10.03 8.51 5.65
CA ALA A 65 9.86 9.20 4.37
C ALA A 65 11.13 9.96 3.96
N ASN A 66 11.75 10.70 4.89
CA ASN A 66 12.98 11.44 4.64
C ASN A 66 14.13 10.50 4.25
N GLN A 67 14.32 9.42 5.00
CA GLN A 67 15.37 8.44 4.71
C GLN A 67 15.11 7.68 3.40
N THR A 68 13.83 7.43 3.07
CA THR A 68 13.41 6.83 1.80
C THR A 68 13.79 7.73 0.63
N LEU A 69 13.57 9.04 0.73
CA LEU A 69 13.95 9.98 -0.32
C LEU A 69 15.46 9.99 -0.57
N HIS A 70 16.28 10.03 0.48
CA HIS A 70 17.74 9.90 0.33
C HIS A 70 18.15 8.63 -0.41
N SER A 71 17.51 7.51 -0.07
CA SER A 71 17.76 6.22 -0.71
C SER A 71 17.32 6.20 -2.17
N ILE A 72 16.17 6.79 -2.49
CA ILE A 72 15.66 6.94 -3.86
C ILE A 72 16.66 7.73 -4.72
N LEU A 73 17.16 8.87 -4.20
CA LEU A 73 18.11 9.71 -4.93
C LEU A 73 19.41 8.95 -5.25
N TRP A 74 19.96 8.23 -4.27
CA TRP A 74 21.13 7.39 -4.48
C TRP A 74 20.88 6.32 -5.55
N LEU A 75 19.77 5.60 -5.45
CA LEU A 75 19.41 4.56 -6.40
C LEU A 75 19.30 5.11 -7.83
N THR A 76 18.60 6.23 -8.00
CA THR A 76 18.45 6.91 -9.29
C THR A 76 19.80 7.31 -9.88
N GLN A 77 20.71 7.83 -9.06
CA GLN A 77 21.98 8.38 -9.52
C GLN A 77 23.02 7.30 -9.83
N TYR A 78 23.09 6.25 -9.01
CA TYR A 78 24.22 5.32 -9.02
C TYR A 78 23.86 3.87 -9.39
N GLU A 79 22.59 3.48 -9.29
CA GLU A 79 22.21 2.06 -9.34
C GLU A 79 21.29 1.67 -10.51
N PHE A 80 20.65 2.67 -11.12
CA PHE A 80 19.84 2.50 -12.32
C PHE A 80 20.50 3.19 -13.51
N ALA A 81 20.58 2.50 -14.64
CA ALA A 81 21.09 3.04 -15.91
C ALA A 81 20.03 3.86 -16.64
N THR A 82 20.47 4.70 -17.59
CA THR A 82 19.57 5.58 -18.37
C THR A 82 18.37 4.84 -19.00
N PRO A 83 18.52 3.68 -19.66
CA PRO A 83 17.37 2.98 -20.24
C PRO A 83 16.33 2.52 -19.20
N GLU A 84 16.76 2.16 -17.99
CA GLU A 84 15.86 1.80 -16.89
C GLU A 84 15.08 3.03 -16.40
N ARG A 85 15.77 4.17 -16.26
CA ARG A 85 15.16 5.43 -15.81
C ARG A 85 14.19 6.04 -16.82
N GLU A 86 14.46 5.83 -18.10
CA GLU A 86 13.62 6.32 -19.23
C GLU A 86 12.47 5.36 -19.57
N TYR A 87 12.19 4.36 -18.72
CA TYR A 87 11.12 3.37 -18.91
C TYR A 87 11.22 2.56 -20.22
N LYS A 88 12.40 2.47 -20.84
CA LYS A 88 12.58 1.71 -22.09
C LYS A 88 12.49 0.20 -21.92
N LEU A 89 12.62 -0.28 -20.68
CA LEU A 89 12.51 -1.71 -20.34
C LEU A 89 11.11 -2.09 -19.82
N ASP A 90 10.20 -1.13 -19.67
CA ASP A 90 8.84 -1.32 -19.15
C ASP A 90 8.81 -2.25 -17.93
N VAL A 91 7.91 -3.24 -17.90
CA VAL A 91 7.76 -4.22 -16.80
C VAL A 91 8.68 -5.44 -16.92
N LEU A 92 9.59 -5.49 -17.90
CA LEU A 92 10.42 -6.67 -18.18
C LEU A 92 11.25 -7.11 -16.97
N MET A 93 11.71 -6.14 -16.19
CA MET A 93 12.56 -6.38 -15.02
C MET A 93 11.77 -6.65 -13.74
N TRP A 94 10.43 -6.57 -13.75
CA TRP A 94 9.61 -6.86 -12.57
C TRP A 94 9.45 -8.38 -12.39
N PRO A 95 9.48 -8.92 -11.15
CA PRO A 95 9.56 -8.26 -9.84
C PRO A 95 10.98 -8.00 -9.33
N GLU A 96 11.99 -8.24 -10.17
CA GLU A 96 13.37 -7.86 -9.89
C GLU A 96 13.59 -6.37 -10.18
N TRP A 97 14.77 -5.98 -10.66
CA TRP A 97 15.27 -4.60 -10.70
C TRP A 97 14.51 -3.64 -11.63
N HIS A 98 13.30 -3.23 -11.25
CA HIS A 98 12.42 -2.37 -12.01
C HIS A 98 12.34 -0.94 -11.45
N TYR A 99 12.61 0.06 -12.30
CA TYR A 99 12.64 1.47 -11.88
C TYR A 99 11.29 2.00 -11.39
N GLY A 100 10.17 1.51 -11.94
CA GLY A 100 8.83 1.98 -11.56
C GLY A 100 8.42 1.67 -10.11
N VAL A 101 9.19 0.86 -9.38
CA VAL A 101 8.96 0.58 -7.95
C VAL A 101 10.08 1.10 -7.06
N LEU A 102 10.78 2.15 -7.49
CA LEU A 102 11.89 2.74 -6.75
C LEU A 102 11.53 3.09 -5.29
N LEU A 103 10.28 3.50 -5.05
CA LEU A 103 9.75 3.72 -3.69
C LEU A 103 9.90 2.48 -2.78
N LEU A 104 9.70 1.28 -3.31
CA LEU A 104 9.84 0.02 -2.57
C LEU A 104 11.31 -0.28 -2.22
N TYR A 105 12.24 0.04 -3.13
CA TYR A 105 13.67 -0.11 -2.87
C TYR A 105 14.22 0.93 -1.90
N GLY A 106 13.83 2.20 -2.09
CA GLY A 106 14.22 3.28 -1.21
C GLY A 106 13.75 3.06 0.22
N GLN A 107 12.49 2.66 0.41
CA GLN A 107 11.98 2.35 1.75
C GLN A 107 12.65 1.11 2.34
N HIS A 108 13.00 0.12 1.52
CA HIS A 108 13.68 -1.08 2.01
C HIS A 108 14.99 -0.71 2.68
N LEU A 109 15.78 0.14 2.01
CA LEU A 109 17.05 0.66 2.55
C LEU A 109 16.81 1.49 3.81
N ALA A 110 15.85 2.41 3.78
CA ALA A 110 15.50 3.26 4.91
C ALA A 110 15.08 2.47 6.15
N LEU A 111 14.11 1.57 6.03
CA LEU A 111 13.59 0.79 7.16
C LEU A 111 14.64 -0.17 7.70
N ASN A 112 15.42 -0.83 6.83
CA ASN A 112 16.51 -1.69 7.29
C ASN A 112 17.55 -0.91 8.10
N HIS A 113 17.86 0.31 7.67
CA HIS A 113 18.78 1.18 8.40
C HIS A 113 18.23 1.59 9.75
N LEU A 114 17.04 2.19 9.77
CA LEU A 114 16.41 2.73 10.98
C LEU A 114 16.13 1.65 12.02
N VAL A 115 15.73 0.45 11.60
CA VAL A 115 15.54 -0.69 12.51
C VAL A 115 16.88 -1.16 13.07
N ALA A 116 17.92 -1.28 12.24
CA ALA A 116 19.23 -1.76 12.69
C ALA A 116 19.89 -0.84 13.72
N ILE A 117 19.61 0.47 13.67
CA ILE A 117 20.10 1.45 14.65
C ILE A 117 19.10 1.72 15.78
N ASN A 118 18.04 0.90 15.90
CA ASN A 118 17.01 1.00 16.93
C ASN A 118 16.27 2.34 16.98
N GLN A 119 16.15 3.06 15.86
CA GLN A 119 15.34 4.28 15.77
C GLN A 119 13.85 4.00 15.56
N ILE A 120 13.52 2.86 14.95
CA ILE A 120 12.13 2.47 14.69
C ILE A 120 11.93 0.98 14.94
N ARG A 121 10.75 0.63 15.44
CA ARG A 121 10.26 -0.76 15.49
C ARG A 121 9.23 -0.93 14.40
N ILE A 122 9.32 -2.02 13.65
CA ILE A 122 8.39 -2.27 12.55
C ILE A 122 7.62 -3.57 12.71
N LEU A 123 6.40 -3.57 12.19
CA LEU A 123 5.57 -4.76 11.99
C LEU A 123 5.15 -4.80 10.52
N ILE A 124 5.38 -5.93 9.85
CA ILE A 124 4.78 -6.18 8.55
C ILE A 124 3.35 -6.66 8.81
N GLY A 125 2.40 -5.72 8.74
CA GLY A 125 0.99 -5.91 9.08
C GLY A 125 0.24 -6.67 7.99
N GLU A 126 0.58 -7.95 7.81
CA GLU A 126 -0.10 -8.82 6.85
C GLU A 126 -1.61 -8.88 7.16
N ASN A 127 -2.42 -8.68 6.12
CA ASN A 127 -3.89 -8.59 6.18
C ASN A 127 -4.49 -7.37 6.92
N LEU A 128 -3.70 -6.61 7.69
CA LEU A 128 -4.12 -5.35 8.32
C LEU A 128 -4.13 -4.21 7.30
N LEU A 129 -3.02 -4.05 6.56
CA LEU A 129 -2.81 -2.95 5.60
C LEU A 129 -2.87 -3.38 4.12
N ASP A 130 -2.85 -4.68 3.81
CA ASP A 130 -2.85 -5.18 2.42
C ASP A 130 -3.77 -6.38 2.25
N GLN A 131 -5.01 -6.25 2.71
CA GLN A 131 -6.02 -7.24 2.38
C GLN A 131 -6.29 -7.24 0.86
N SER A 132 -6.30 -8.40 0.21
CA SER A 132 -6.69 -8.47 -1.20
C SER A 132 -8.17 -8.11 -1.40
N SER A 133 -8.46 -7.28 -2.41
CA SER A 133 -9.82 -7.06 -2.88
C SER A 133 -10.46 -8.28 -3.49
N THR A 134 -9.70 -9.32 -3.85
CA THR A 134 -10.21 -10.58 -4.39
C THR A 134 -10.57 -11.62 -3.32
N ASP A 135 -10.37 -11.28 -2.05
CA ASP A 135 -10.70 -12.17 -0.93
C ASP A 135 -12.25 -12.31 -0.81
N ASN A 136 -12.75 -13.51 -1.07
CA ASN A 136 -14.17 -13.86 -1.06
C ASN A 136 -14.70 -14.28 0.32
N SER A 137 -13.84 -14.29 1.33
CA SER A 137 -14.22 -14.69 2.68
C SER A 137 -15.06 -13.61 3.37
N VAL A 138 -16.28 -13.98 3.77
CA VAL A 138 -17.23 -13.06 4.42
C VAL A 138 -16.83 -12.73 5.86
N GLU A 139 -16.09 -13.64 6.51
CA GLU A 139 -15.70 -13.51 7.92
C GLU A 139 -14.89 -12.26 8.24
N TYR A 140 -14.21 -11.69 7.26
CA TYR A 140 -13.14 -10.76 7.58
C TYR A 140 -13.51 -9.29 7.47
N ILE A 141 -14.61 -8.93 6.79
CA ILE A 141 -15.15 -7.57 6.89
C ILE A 141 -15.78 -7.33 8.27
N GLN A 142 -16.22 -8.40 8.94
CA GLN A 142 -16.88 -8.30 10.24
C GLN A 142 -15.91 -8.34 11.43
N LYS A 143 -14.67 -8.84 11.26
CA LYS A 143 -13.70 -8.99 12.35
C LYS A 143 -12.97 -7.69 12.77
N ASP A 144 -13.39 -6.52 12.28
CA ASP A 144 -12.99 -5.17 12.77
C ASP A 144 -11.47 -4.84 12.79
N ILE A 145 -10.60 -5.73 12.31
CA ILE A 145 -9.14 -5.56 12.38
C ILE A 145 -8.50 -5.19 11.04
N ARG A 146 -9.26 -4.86 9.99
CA ARG A 146 -8.69 -4.55 8.66
C ARG A 146 -8.82 -3.06 8.36
N LEU A 147 -7.74 -2.43 7.90
CA LEU A 147 -7.68 -0.98 7.71
C LEU A 147 -7.65 -0.59 6.23
N ASN A 148 -7.00 -1.39 5.40
CA ASN A 148 -6.84 -1.09 3.98
C ASN A 148 -7.05 -2.33 3.10
N LEU A 149 -7.75 -2.09 2.00
CA LEU A 149 -8.01 -3.05 0.95
C LEU A 149 -7.16 -2.71 -0.29
N HIS A 150 -6.31 -3.65 -0.65
CA HIS A 150 -5.44 -3.57 -1.82
C HIS A 150 -6.12 -4.18 -3.04
N CYS A 151 -6.21 -3.39 -4.12
CA CYS A 151 -6.69 -3.88 -5.42
C CYS A 151 -5.51 -4.19 -6.33
N TRP A 152 -5.05 -5.44 -6.26
CA TRP A 152 -4.00 -5.96 -7.13
C TRP A 152 -4.47 -6.02 -8.59
N HIS A 153 -3.55 -6.35 -9.50
CA HIS A 153 -3.89 -6.54 -10.92
C HIS A 153 -4.70 -7.83 -11.04
N THR A 154 -5.98 -7.72 -11.36
CA THR A 154 -6.90 -8.84 -11.45
C THR A 154 -8.05 -8.49 -12.40
N ASP A 155 -8.62 -9.52 -13.01
CA ASP A 155 -9.85 -9.47 -13.80
C ASP A 155 -11.07 -9.99 -13.02
N GLU A 156 -10.91 -10.23 -11.72
CA GLU A 156 -11.99 -10.67 -10.84
C GLU A 156 -13.04 -9.57 -10.58
N ARG A 157 -14.08 -9.94 -9.81
CA ARG A 157 -15.33 -9.19 -9.56
C ARG A 157 -15.15 -7.72 -9.14
N PHE A 158 -13.96 -7.29 -8.72
CA PHE A 158 -13.55 -5.89 -8.82
C PHE A 158 -12.16 -5.78 -9.50
N SER A 159 -12.14 -5.20 -10.70
CA SER A 159 -10.94 -4.87 -11.46
C SER A 159 -10.78 -3.36 -11.60
N LYS A 160 -9.64 -2.83 -11.16
CA LYS A 160 -9.33 -1.41 -11.32
C LYS A 160 -9.19 -1.00 -12.79
N PHE A 161 -8.84 -1.94 -13.67
CA PHE A 161 -8.74 -1.69 -15.11
C PHE A 161 -10.13 -1.57 -15.73
N ALA A 162 -11.05 -2.47 -15.39
CA ALA A 162 -12.45 -2.37 -15.79
C ALA A 162 -13.12 -1.09 -15.27
N PHE A 163 -12.83 -0.70 -14.02
CA PHE A 163 -13.30 0.58 -13.47
C PHE A 163 -12.78 1.77 -14.26
N LYS A 164 -11.47 1.81 -14.53
CA LYS A 164 -10.84 2.87 -15.34
C LYS A 164 -11.39 2.93 -16.77
N ALA A 165 -11.70 1.77 -17.36
CA ALA A 165 -12.31 1.65 -18.69
C ALA A 165 -13.80 1.99 -18.72
N GLY A 166 -14.41 2.33 -17.57
CA GLY A 166 -15.82 2.71 -17.48
C GLY A 166 -16.80 1.54 -17.65
N GLN A 167 -16.34 0.30 -17.49
CA GLN A 167 -17.14 -0.90 -17.73
C GLN A 167 -18.22 -1.14 -16.66
N TYR A 168 -18.10 -0.49 -15.50
CA TYR A 168 -19.10 -0.59 -14.45
C TYR A 168 -20.15 0.51 -14.53
N ASN A 169 -21.42 0.14 -14.28
CA ASN A 169 -22.57 1.03 -14.37
C ASN A 169 -23.35 1.12 -13.03
N ARG A 170 -24.25 2.10 -12.92
CA ARG A 170 -24.98 2.36 -11.66
C ARG A 170 -25.93 1.22 -11.26
N SER A 171 -26.49 0.46 -12.20
CA SER A 171 -27.43 -0.62 -11.90
C SER A 171 -26.76 -1.84 -11.25
N GLU A 172 -25.43 -1.89 -11.25
CA GLU A 172 -24.66 -2.88 -10.51
C GLU A 172 -24.62 -2.59 -9.00
N LEU A 173 -24.82 -1.34 -8.56
CA LEU A 173 -24.75 -0.98 -7.14
C LEU A 173 -25.78 -1.75 -6.28
N GLU A 174 -27.00 -1.90 -6.80
CA GLU A 174 -28.08 -2.61 -6.08
C GLU A 174 -27.81 -4.11 -5.95
N LYS A 175 -27.06 -4.72 -6.88
CA LYS A 175 -26.68 -6.15 -6.82
C LYS A 175 -25.75 -6.45 -5.65
N TYR A 176 -24.98 -5.46 -5.20
CA TYR A 176 -23.94 -5.63 -4.19
C TYR A 176 -24.28 -5.02 -2.82
N LYS A 177 -25.47 -4.45 -2.67
CA LYS A 177 -25.89 -3.74 -1.46
C LYS A 177 -25.81 -4.60 -0.20
N ASN A 178 -26.13 -5.89 -0.33
CA ASN A 178 -26.13 -6.85 0.78
C ASN A 178 -24.90 -7.78 0.78
N ASP A 179 -24.01 -7.65 -0.20
CA ASP A 179 -22.80 -8.46 -0.30
C ASP A 179 -21.72 -7.88 0.64
N LYS A 180 -21.26 -8.74 1.56
CA LYS A 180 -20.30 -8.40 2.62
C LYS A 180 -18.87 -8.86 2.29
N THR A 181 -18.58 -9.16 1.03
CA THR A 181 -17.23 -9.52 0.57
C THR A 181 -16.37 -8.27 0.29
N ALA A 182 -15.05 -8.48 0.25
CA ALA A 182 -14.10 -7.42 -0.02
C ALA A 182 -14.29 -6.82 -1.42
N GLN A 183 -14.59 -7.69 -2.40
CA GLN A 183 -14.92 -7.33 -3.77
C GLN A 183 -16.14 -6.42 -3.84
N ALA A 184 -17.22 -6.77 -3.14
CA ALA A 184 -18.43 -5.96 -3.11
C ALA A 184 -18.23 -4.60 -2.43
N TYR A 185 -17.44 -4.56 -1.35
CA TYR A 185 -17.06 -3.31 -0.72
C TYR A 185 -16.29 -2.40 -1.69
N ALA A 186 -15.25 -2.93 -2.35
CA ALA A 186 -14.47 -2.20 -3.36
C ALA A 186 -15.37 -1.66 -4.49
N MET A 187 -16.23 -2.51 -5.04
CA MET A 187 -17.17 -2.14 -6.10
C MET A 187 -18.11 -1.01 -5.68
N ARG A 188 -18.74 -1.14 -4.50
CA ARG A 188 -19.65 -0.13 -3.96
C ARG A 188 -18.96 1.20 -3.77
N MET A 189 -17.80 1.23 -3.10
CA MET A 189 -17.04 2.46 -2.88
C MET A 189 -16.63 3.12 -4.20
N ALA A 190 -16.22 2.32 -5.20
CA ALA A 190 -15.85 2.82 -6.52
C ALA A 190 -17.06 3.45 -7.25
N LEU A 191 -18.20 2.78 -7.28
CA LEU A 191 -19.42 3.27 -7.93
C LEU A 191 -20.01 4.47 -7.19
N GLU A 192 -20.07 4.43 -5.86
CA GLU A 192 -20.48 5.58 -5.05
C GLU A 192 -19.59 6.78 -5.36
N SER A 193 -18.26 6.63 -5.42
CA SER A 193 -17.36 7.76 -5.75
C SER A 193 -17.60 8.38 -7.14
N LYS A 194 -18.14 7.61 -8.10
CA LYS A 194 -18.41 8.07 -9.47
C LYS A 194 -19.78 8.75 -9.61
N TYR A 195 -20.77 8.32 -8.83
CA TYR A 195 -22.17 8.73 -8.99
C TYR A 195 -22.71 9.58 -7.84
N MET A 196 -21.94 9.74 -6.75
CA MET A 196 -22.32 10.59 -5.63
C MET A 196 -22.34 12.06 -6.06
N THR A 197 -23.47 12.72 -5.85
CA THR A 197 -23.58 14.16 -6.09
C THR A 197 -22.85 14.95 -5.00
N LEU A 198 -22.52 16.22 -5.27
CA LEU A 198 -21.95 17.10 -4.26
C LEU A 198 -22.86 17.25 -3.03
N GLU A 199 -24.19 17.23 -3.23
CA GLU A 199 -25.18 17.27 -2.16
C GLU A 199 -25.16 16.00 -1.31
N GLU A 200 -25.10 14.82 -1.95
CA GLU A 200 -25.00 13.54 -1.28
C GLU A 200 -23.70 13.44 -0.48
N MET A 201 -22.58 13.92 -1.04
CA MET A 201 -21.28 13.98 -0.37
C MET A 201 -21.33 14.91 0.86
N ALA A 202 -21.92 16.10 0.72
CA ALA A 202 -22.08 17.05 1.82
C ALA A 202 -23.05 16.55 2.91
N ALA A 203 -24.04 15.73 2.55
CA ALA A 203 -24.93 15.08 3.50
C ALA A 203 -24.23 13.93 4.26
N TYR A 204 -23.35 13.19 3.59
CA TYR A 204 -22.55 12.13 4.19
C TYR A 204 -21.59 12.65 5.28
N GLY A 205 -20.94 13.79 5.03
CA GLY A 205 -20.08 14.46 6.02
C GLY A 205 -20.83 14.95 7.26
N ARG A 206 -22.09 15.39 7.09
CA ARG A 206 -22.94 15.92 8.17
C ARG A 206 -23.62 14.84 9.02
N LYS A 207 -23.97 13.68 8.47
CA LYS A 207 -24.59 12.58 9.23
C LYS A 207 -23.66 11.93 10.27
N LYS A 208 -22.34 12.09 10.14
CA LYS A 208 -21.35 11.48 11.05
C LYS A 208 -20.88 12.41 12.18
N SER A 209 -21.23 13.69 12.18
CA SER A 209 -20.94 14.59 13.31
C SER A 209 -22.00 14.53 14.42
N LEU A 210 -22.98 13.63 14.32
CA LEU A 210 -24.14 13.55 15.21
C LEU A 210 -24.45 12.14 15.75
N SER A 211 -23.55 11.18 15.62
CA SER A 211 -23.65 9.91 16.34
C SER A 211 -22.50 9.81 17.35
N PRO A 212 -22.78 9.79 18.66
CA PRO A 212 -21.77 9.65 19.71
C PRO A 212 -21.00 8.33 19.59
#